data_AF-A0A6A4UGE4-F1
#
_entry.id   AF-A0A6A4UGE4-F1
#
_cell.length_a   1.000
_cell.length_b   1.000
_cell.length_c   1.000
_cell.angle_alpha   90.00
_cell.angle_beta   90.00
_cell.angle_gamma   90.00
#
_symmetry.space_group_name_H-M   'P 1'
#
loop_
_entity.id
_entity.type
_entity.pdbx_description
1 polymer ?
#
loop_
_entity_poly.entity_id
_entity_poly.type
_entity_poly.pdbx_seq_one_letter_code
_entity_poly.pdbx_strand_id
1 'polypeptide(L)' 'MKIPKRGEIWMVNLNPAKEREQSGFRPALVISVDVFNSSAANLIIVVPV' A
#
# COMPACT_ATOMS: atom_id res chain seq x y z
N MET A 1 -5.02 -5.50 -14.77
CA MET A 1 -4.98 -5.31 -13.31
C MET A 1 -5.33 -3.86 -13.01
N LYS A 2 -5.99 -3.58 -11.88
CA LYS A 2 -6.36 -2.22 -11.47
C LYS A 2 -5.18 -1.56 -10.74
N ILE A 3 -4.77 -0.36 -11.16
CA ILE A 3 -3.74 0.44 -10.48
C ILE A 3 -4.38 1.08 -9.22
N PRO A 4 -3.84 0.85 -8.01
CA PRO A 4 -4.38 1.47 -6.80
C PRO A 4 -4.34 3.00 -6.88
N LYS A 5 -5.43 3.65 -6.44
CA LYS A 5 -5.54 5.12 -6.43
C LYS A 5 -5.53 5.69 -5.03
N ARG A 6 -5.11 6.95 -4.91
CA ARG A 6 -5.11 7.66 -3.63
C ARG A 6 -6.49 7.64 -3.00
N GLY A 7 -6.57 7.28 -1.72
CA GLY A 7 -7.83 7.19 -0.97
C GLY A 7 -8.52 5.82 -1.04
N GLU A 8 -8.08 4.91 -1.90
CA GLU A 8 -8.59 3.53 -1.88
C GLU A 8 -8.00 2.74 -0.70
N ILE A 9 -8.79 1.78 -0.19
CA ILE A 9 -8.35 0.80 0.81
C ILE A 9 -8.09 -0.53 0.09
N TRP A 10 -6.91 -1.10 0.33
CA TRP A 10 -6.49 -2.39 -0.24
C TRP A 10 -6.07 -3.35 0.86
N MET A 11 -6.30 -4.65 0.65
CA MET A 11 -5.72 -5.68 1.51
C MET A 11 -4.26 -5.89 1.13
N VAL A 12 -3.34 -5.74 2.08
CA VAL A 12 -1.89 -5.80 1.85
C VAL A 12 -1.25 -6.83 2.77
N ASN A 13 -0.32 -7.62 2.23
CA ASN A 13 0.58 -8.46 3.02
C ASN A 13 1.79 -7.64 3.48
N LEU A 14 1.91 -7.39 4.78
CA LEU A 14 3.03 -6.63 5.36
C LEU A 14 4.13 -7.53 5.95
N ASN A 15 4.11 -8.83 5.64
CA ASN A 15 5.14 -9.76 6.11
C ASN A 15 6.28 -9.92 5.09
N PRO A 16 7.53 -10.13 5.55
CA PRO A 16 7.93 -10.13 6.95
C PRO A 16 8.05 -8.71 7.53
N ALA A 17 7.63 -8.54 8.78
CA ALA A 17 7.78 -7.31 9.55
C ALA A 17 8.81 -7.52 10.67
N LYS A 18 9.49 -6.46 11.08
CA LYS A 18 10.45 -6.48 12.19
C LYS A 18 9.91 -5.77 13.42
N GLU A 19 10.09 -6.39 14.59
CA GLU A 19 9.77 -5.82 15.91
C GLU A 19 8.36 -5.23 16.01
N ARG A 20 8.25 -3.89 16.03
CA ARG A 20 7.01 -3.13 16.24
C ARG A 20 6.41 -2.59 14.93
N GLU A 21 6.93 -3.01 13.78
CA GLU A 21 6.31 -2.73 12.48
C GLU A 21 4.92 -3.36 12.38
N GLN A 22 4.03 -2.71 11.63
CA GLN A 22 2.73 -3.29 11.31
C GLN A 22 2.92 -4.54 10.44
N SER A 23 2.17 -5.61 10.74
CA SER A 23 2.41 -6.93 10.16
C SER A 23 1.10 -7.64 9.78
N GLY A 24 1.22 -8.76 9.06
CA GLY A 24 0.07 -9.56 8.62
C GLY A 24 -0.62 -9.07 7.35
N PHE A 25 -1.72 -9.74 7.00
CA PHE A 25 -2.64 -9.32 5.95
C PHE A 25 -3.64 -8.33 6.55
N ARG A 26 -3.57 -7.05 6.17
CA ARG A 26 -4.46 -6.03 6.73
C ARG A 26 -4.86 -4.95 5.72
N PRO A 27 -5.99 -4.26 5.94
CA PRO A 27 -6.36 -3.10 5.15
C PRO A 27 -5.29 -2.01 5.26
N ALA A 28 -4.99 -1.36 4.15
CA ALA A 28 -4.11 -0.20 4.10
C ALA A 28 -4.68 0.86 3.15
N LEU A 29 -4.60 2.12 3.59
CA LEU A 29 -5.02 3.28 2.81
C LEU A 29 -3.90 3.70 1.86
N VAL A 30 -4.20 3.81 0.57
CA VAL A 30 -3.24 4.34 -0.42
C VAL A 30 -3.09 5.85 -0.24
N ILE A 31 -1.86 6.31 0.03
CA ILE A 31 -1.56 7.73 0.26
C ILE A 31 -0.75 8.39 -0.86
N SER A 32 -0.04 7.61 -1.69
CA SER A 32 0.68 8.12 -2.85
C SER A 32 -0.28 8.63 -3.94
N VAL A 33 0.17 9.64 -4.69
CA VAL A 33 -0.61 10.26 -5.78
C VAL A 33 -0.73 9.34 -6.99
N ASP A 34 -1.83 9.44 -7.72
CA ASP A 34 -2.14 8.54 -8.85
C ASP A 34 -1.04 8.50 -9.92
N VAL A 35 -0.39 9.63 -10.21
CA VAL A 35 0.73 9.70 -11.18
C VAL A 35 1.93 8.84 -10.73
N PHE A 36 2.20 8.78 -9.41
CA PHE A 36 3.24 7.91 -8.86
C PHE A 36 2.83 6.44 -8.96
N ASN A 37 1.57 6.13 -8.62
CA ASN A 37 1.03 4.78 -8.64
C ASN A 37 1.02 4.18 -10.05
N SER A 38 0.83 5.00 -11.08
CA SER A 38 0.89 4.60 -12.50
C SER A 38 2.28 4.73 -13.13
N SER A 39 3.31 5.06 -12.36
CA SER A 39 4.67 5.24 -12.87
C SER A 39 5.36 3.90 -13.12
N ALA A 40 6.49 3.95 -13.83
CA ALA A 40 7.37 2.79 -14.03
C ALA A 40 8.04 2.28 -12.74
N ALA A 41 7.89 2.97 -11.60
CA ALA A 41 8.43 2.50 -10.32
C ALA A 41 7.74 1.23 -9.81
N ASN A 42 6.50 0.98 -10.23
CA ASN A 42 5.70 -0.16 -9.77
C ASN A 42 5.61 -0.25 -8.23
N LEU A 43 5.50 0.91 -7.57
CA LEU A 43 5.43 1.07 -6.12
C LEU A 43 4.17 1.83 -5.71
N ILE A 44 3.65 1.50 -4.53
CA ILE A 44 2.48 2.15 -3.91
C ILE A 44 2.84 2.44 -2.45
N ILE A 45 2.56 3.65 -1.97
CA ILE A 45 2.78 4.05 -0.58
C ILE A 45 1.45 4.00 0.15
N VAL A 46 1.41 3.29 1.28
CA VAL A 46 0.19 3.05 2.06
C VAL A 46 0.38 3.34 3.55
N VAL A 47 -0.73 3.54 4.26
CA VAL A 47 -0.81 3.55 5.73
C VAL A 47 -1.63 2.35 6.19
N PRO A 48 -1.04 1.37 6.92
CA PRO A 48 -1.79 0.24 7.47
C PRO A 48 -2.80 0.67 8.56
N VAL A 49 -4.00 0.09 8.54
CA VAL A 49 -5.09 0.32 9.53
C VAL A 49 -5.16 -0.80 10.53
#